data_AF-A0A367QAR5-F1
#
_entry.id   AF-A0A367QAR5-F1
#
_cell.length_a   1.000
_cell.length_b   1.000
_cell.length_c   1.000
_cell.angle_alpha   90.00
_cell.angle_beta   90.00
_cell.angle_gamma   90.00
#
_symmetry.space_group_name_H-M   'P 1'
#
loop_
_entity.id
_entity.type
_entity.pdbx_description
1 polymer ?
#
loop_
_entity_poly.entity_id
_entity_poly.type
_entity_poly.pdbx_seq_one_letter_code
_entity_poly.pdbx_strand_id
1 'polypeptide(L)'
;MRHSGQEDHQTRVLRQELIDGYGLLPQQILREAIADYHAKIKSQEKEQSQEVLALTTAREAGLIIDYYELENGWLQVFIAGEDKPVSISKSNVISWVQEQEKLNCVTT
;
A
#
# COMPACT_ATOMS: atom_id res chain seq x y z
N MET A 1 5.20 22.27 36.76
CA MET A 1 3.73 22.22 36.80
C MET A 1 3.27 21.53 35.52
N ARG A 2 2.52 20.44 35.62
CA ARG A 2 2.16 19.57 34.47
C ARG A 2 0.98 20.18 33.71
N HIS A 3 1.09 20.26 32.38
CA HIS A 3 0.03 20.73 31.48
C HIS A 3 -1.19 19.80 31.57
N SER A 4 -2.33 20.33 32.03
CA SER A 4 -3.64 19.71 31.89
C SER A 4 -4.18 20.11 30.51
N GLY A 5 -4.22 19.15 29.59
CA GLY A 5 -4.92 19.30 28.32
C GLY A 5 -6.41 19.38 28.60
N GLN A 6 -7.02 20.52 28.28
CA GLN A 6 -8.44 20.74 28.37
C GLN A 6 -9.11 19.90 27.28
N GLU A 7 -9.67 18.76 27.66
CA GLU A 7 -10.42 17.92 26.73
C GLU A 7 -11.70 18.66 26.31
N ASP A 8 -11.87 18.84 25.00
CA ASP A 8 -12.98 19.57 24.42
C ASP A 8 -14.32 18.92 24.80
N HIS A 9 -15.34 19.73 25.05
CA HIS A 9 -16.64 19.27 25.57
C HIS A 9 -17.26 18.22 24.64
N GLN A 10 -17.09 18.39 23.33
CA GLN A 10 -17.57 17.47 22.32
C GLN A 10 -16.87 16.10 22.42
N THR A 11 -15.57 16.08 22.70
CA THR A 11 -14.82 14.84 22.92
C THR A 11 -15.28 14.10 24.18
N ARG A 12 -15.66 14.83 25.24
CA ARG A 12 -16.20 14.22 26.47
C ARG A 12 -17.56 13.58 26.26
N VAL A 13 -18.48 14.27 25.58
CA VAL A 13 -19.83 13.77 25.31
C VAL A 13 -19.76 12.49 24.46
N LEU A 14 -18.99 12.51 23.37
CA LEU A 14 -18.82 11.34 22.51
C LEU A 14 -18.21 10.13 23.25
N ARG A 15 -17.25 10.36 24.16
CA ARG A 15 -16.71 9.26 24.98
C ARG A 15 -17.74 8.66 25.92
N GLN A 16 -18.57 9.49 26.55
CA GLN A 16 -19.59 9.04 27.47
C GLN A 16 -20.67 8.23 26.73
N GLU A 17 -21.12 8.69 25.56
CA GLU A 17 -22.09 7.97 24.72
C GLU A 17 -21.57 6.60 24.25
N LEU A 18 -20.28 6.50 23.91
CA LEU A 18 -19.67 5.23 23.51
C LEU A 18 -19.56 4.22 24.67
N ILE A 19 -19.26 4.72 25.89
CA ILE A 19 -19.20 3.90 27.10
C ILE A 19 -20.60 3.40 27.48
N ASP A 20 -21.60 4.28 27.47
CA ASP A 20 -22.95 3.97 27.92
C ASP A 20 -23.73 3.14 26.90
N GLY A 21 -23.51 3.37 25.58
CA GLY A 21 -24.24 2.69 24.51
C GLY A 21 -23.70 1.30 24.15
N TYR A 22 -22.39 1.08 24.29
CA TYR A 22 -21.74 -0.15 23.85
C TYR A 22 -20.98 -0.88 24.96
N GLY A 23 -20.83 -0.29 26.15
CA GLY A 23 -20.02 -0.86 27.23
C GLY A 23 -18.52 -0.93 26.90
N LEU A 24 -18.08 -0.28 25.82
CA LEU A 24 -16.72 -0.33 25.31
C LEU A 24 -16.00 0.95 25.71
N LEU A 25 -14.82 0.81 26.31
CA LEU A 25 -13.95 1.96 26.50
C LEU A 25 -13.56 2.50 25.11
N PRO A 26 -13.53 3.82 24.88
CA PRO A 26 -13.17 4.40 23.58
C PRO A 26 -11.84 3.89 23.00
N GLN A 27 -10.94 3.46 23.88
CA GLN A 27 -9.65 2.84 23.53
C GLN A 27 -9.78 1.43 22.94
N GLN A 28 -10.82 0.67 23.32
CA GLN A 28 -11.12 -0.64 22.76
C GLN A 28 -11.61 -0.51 21.32
N ILE A 29 -12.55 0.41 21.07
CA ILE A 29 -13.06 0.69 19.73
C ILE A 29 -11.92 1.09 18.79
N LEU A 30 -11.03 1.98 19.24
CA LEU A 30 -9.87 2.38 18.46
C LEU A 30 -8.94 1.18 18.18
N ARG A 31 -8.71 0.31 19.18
CA ARG A 31 -7.87 -0.89 19.02
C ARG A 31 -8.46 -1.86 18.00
N GLU A 32 -9.77 -2.08 18.03
CA GLU A 32 -10.47 -2.95 17.08
C GLU A 32 -10.44 -2.39 15.67
N ALA A 33 -10.67 -1.08 15.49
CA ALA A 33 -10.56 -0.43 14.19
C ALA A 33 -9.14 -0.52 13.62
N ILE A 34 -8.10 -0.32 14.45
CA ILE A 34 -6.70 -0.49 14.04
C ILE A 34 -6.43 -1.95 13.66
N ALA A 35 -6.93 -2.92 14.43
CA ALA A 35 -6.75 -4.33 14.15
C ALA A 35 -7.42 -4.76 12.83
N ASP A 36 -8.66 -4.32 12.56
CA ASP A 36 -9.37 -4.56 11.30
C ASP A 36 -8.61 -3.96 10.11
N TYR A 37 -8.16 -2.71 10.25
CA TYR A 37 -7.41 -2.02 9.21
C TYR A 37 -6.07 -2.71 8.91
N HIS A 38 -5.34 -3.09 9.96
CA HIS A 38 -4.09 -3.84 9.83
C HIS A 38 -4.30 -5.22 9.19
N ALA A 39 -5.38 -5.92 9.55
CA ALA A 39 -5.72 -7.19 8.92
C ALA A 39 -6.07 -7.02 7.43
N LYS A 40 -6.77 -5.94 7.04
CA LYS A 40 -7.05 -5.61 5.63
C LYS A 40 -5.78 -5.34 4.84
N ILE A 41 -4.87 -4.51 5.35
CA ILE A 41 -3.58 -4.25 4.69
C ILE A 41 -2.83 -5.57 4.49
N LYS A 42 -2.70 -6.38 5.55
CA LYS A 42 -1.96 -7.64 5.49
C LYS A 42 -2.59 -8.65 4.53
N SER A 43 -3.92 -8.69 4.43
CA SER A 43 -4.61 -9.53 3.45
C SER A 43 -4.40 -9.02 2.02
N GLN A 44 -4.40 -7.70 1.80
CA GLN A 44 -4.07 -7.11 0.50
C GLN A 44 -2.62 -7.37 0.09
N GLU A 45 -1.68 -7.39 1.04
CA GLU A 45 -0.29 -7.79 0.81
C GLU A 45 -0.16 -9.29 0.48
N LYS A 46 -0.98 -10.14 1.13
CA LYS A 46 -0.98 -11.59 0.90
C LYS A 46 -1.65 -11.99 -0.42
N GLU A 47 -2.55 -11.15 -0.92
CA GLU A 47 -3.27 -11.31 -2.19
C GLU A 47 -2.67 -10.45 -3.30
N GLN A 48 -1.39 -10.08 -3.19
CA GLN A 48 -0.68 -9.45 -4.29
C GLN A 48 -0.56 -10.45 -5.44
N SER A 49 -1.17 -10.07 -6.56
CA SER A 49 -1.09 -10.81 -7.82
C SER A 49 0.38 -10.96 -8.24
N GLN A 50 0.74 -12.06 -8.91
CA GLN A 50 2.13 -12.38 -9.28
C GLN A 50 2.82 -11.22 -10.03
N GLU A 51 2.06 -10.44 -10.77
CA GLU A 51 2.50 -9.24 -11.50
C GLU A 51 3.03 -8.15 -10.57
N VAL A 52 2.33 -7.88 -9.47
CA VAL A 52 2.69 -6.87 -8.46
C VAL A 52 3.97 -7.30 -7.75
N LEU A 53 4.10 -8.59 -7.45
CA LEU A 53 5.30 -9.16 -6.87
C LEU A 53 6.50 -9.00 -7.81
N ALA A 54 6.33 -9.32 -9.10
CA ALA A 54 7.40 -9.19 -10.09
C ALA A 54 7.87 -7.75 -10.27
N LEU A 55 6.95 -6.78 -10.30
CA LEU A 55 7.31 -5.36 -10.38
C LEU A 55 7.98 -4.87 -9.09
N THR A 56 7.55 -5.36 -7.92
CA THR A 56 8.19 -5.04 -6.64
C THR A 56 9.63 -5.55 -6.62
N THR A 57 9.87 -6.81 -7.00
CA THR A 57 11.21 -7.36 -7.14
C THR A 57 12.06 -6.58 -8.15
N ALA A 58 11.49 -6.22 -9.31
CA ALA A 58 12.19 -5.42 -10.32
C ALA A 58 12.59 -4.03 -9.78
N ARG A 59 11.75 -3.43 -8.92
CA ARG A 59 12.03 -2.17 -8.25
C ARG A 59 13.16 -2.31 -7.23
N GLU A 60 13.13 -3.36 -6.41
CA GLU A 60 14.20 -3.66 -5.43
C GLU A 60 15.54 -3.95 -6.11
N ALA A 61 15.51 -4.57 -7.30
CA ALA A 61 16.67 -4.79 -8.15
C ALA A 61 17.16 -3.52 -8.88
N GLY A 62 16.44 -2.40 -8.76
CA GLY A 62 16.78 -1.14 -9.41
C GLY A 62 16.52 -1.11 -10.93
N LEU A 63 15.79 -2.09 -11.47
CA LEU A 63 15.41 -2.12 -12.89
C LEU A 63 14.33 -1.07 -13.19
N ILE A 64 13.42 -0.85 -12.24
CA ILE A 64 12.34 0.14 -12.36
C ILE A 64 12.33 1.08 -11.16
N ILE A 65 11.85 2.30 -11.38
CA ILE A 65 11.70 3.34 -10.37
C ILE A 65 10.36 3.19 -9.65
N ASP A 66 9.28 3.09 -10.43
CA ASP A 66 7.90 2.97 -9.94
C ASP A 66 6.96 2.42 -11.02
N TYR A 67 5.72 2.09 -10.63
CA TYR A 67 4.66 1.70 -11.54
C TYR A 67 3.27 2.11 -11.05
N TYR A 68 2.34 2.37 -11.98
CA TYR A 68 0.94 2.66 -11.68
C TYR A 68 0.00 1.82 -12.54
N GLU A 69 -1.09 1.33 -11.95
CA GLU A 69 -2.19 0.70 -12.68
C GLU A 69 -3.17 1.77 -13.17
N LEU A 70 -3.47 1.76 -14.46
CA LEU A 70 -4.40 2.66 -15.12
C LEU A 70 -5.81 2.06 -15.09
N GLU A 71 -6.83 2.92 -15.17
CA GLU A 71 -8.25 2.51 -15.15
C GLU A 71 -8.64 1.55 -16.29
N ASN A 72 -7.86 1.51 -17.37
CA ASN A 72 -8.04 0.61 -18.50
C ASN A 72 -7.37 -0.76 -18.33
N GLY A 73 -6.80 -1.06 -17.16
CA GLY A 73 -6.13 -2.33 -16.84
C GLY A 73 -4.69 -2.45 -17.36
N TRP A 74 -4.13 -1.36 -17.89
CA TRP A 74 -2.71 -1.28 -18.27
C TRP A 74 -1.87 -0.78 -17.11
N LEU A 75 -0.61 -1.19 -17.07
CA LEU A 75 0.38 -0.71 -16.11
C LEU A 75 1.34 0.23 -16.82
N GLN A 76 1.55 1.40 -16.23
CA GLN A 76 2.57 2.33 -16.65
C GLN A 76 3.80 2.16 -15.75
N VAL A 77 4.91 1.72 -16.34
CA VAL A 77 6.15 1.36 -15.63
C VAL A 77 7.26 2.33 -15.98
N PHE A 78 7.94 2.86 -14.97
CA PHE A 78 9.05 3.81 -15.12
C PHE A 78 10.38 3.05 -14.94
N ILE A 79 11.15 2.93 -16.01
CA ILE A 79 12.43 2.19 -16.00
C ILE A 79 13.56 3.11 -15.53
N ALA A 80 14.50 2.59 -14.76
CA ALA A 80 15.66 3.36 -14.33
C ALA A 80 16.55 3.71 -15.53
N GLY A 81 16.75 5.01 -15.79
CA GLY A 81 17.59 5.48 -16.90
C GLY A 81 16.83 5.77 -18.20
N GLU A 82 15.52 5.48 -18.27
CA GLU A 82 14.67 5.85 -19.39
C GLU A 82 13.84 7.11 -19.07
N ASP A 83 13.67 7.98 -20.06
CA ASP A 83 12.93 9.24 -19.91
C ASP A 83 11.41 9.05 -20.00
N LYS A 84 10.97 7.98 -20.69
CA LYS A 84 9.56 7.73 -20.97
C LYS A 84 9.09 6.44 -20.30
N PRO A 85 7.91 6.46 -19.65
CA PRO A 85 7.35 5.25 -19.10
C PRO A 85 6.86 4.31 -20.20
N VAL A 86 6.87 3.02 -19.90
CA VAL A 86 6.38 1.97 -20.79
C VAL A 86 5.00 1.52 -20.32
N SER A 87 4.05 1.46 -21.24
CA SER A 87 2.72 0.89 -20.97
C SER A 87 2.71 -0.60 -21.31
N ILE A 88 2.42 -1.44 -20.32
CA ILE A 88 2.34 -2.89 -20.48
C ILE A 88 1.00 -3.41 -19.96
N SER A 89 0.45 -4.43 -20.62
CA SER A 89 -0.73 -5.12 -20.10
C SER A 89 -0.35 -5.92 -18.85
N LYS A 90 -1.24 -5.97 -17.85
CA LYS A 90 -1.04 -6.74 -16.63
C LYS A 90 -0.65 -8.21 -16.92
N SER A 91 -1.33 -8.85 -17.86
CA SER A 91 -1.03 -10.24 -18.27
C SER A 91 0.39 -10.45 -18.81
N ASN A 92 1.07 -9.39 -19.26
CA ASN A 92 2.38 -9.48 -19.89
C ASN A 92 3.53 -9.07 -18.95
N VAL A 93 3.22 -8.60 -17.74
CA VAL A 93 4.22 -8.07 -16.79
C VAL A 93 5.34 -9.06 -16.51
N ILE A 94 5.02 -10.32 -16.24
CA ILE A 94 6.02 -11.34 -15.91
C ILE A 94 7.00 -11.56 -17.05
N SER A 95 6.50 -11.72 -18.29
CA SER A 95 7.34 -11.90 -19.46
C SER A 95 8.21 -10.67 -19.70
N TRP A 96 7.62 -9.48 -19.56
CA TRP A 96 8.33 -8.23 -19.77
C TRP A 96 9.47 -8.03 -18.77
N VAL A 97 9.26 -8.28 -17.47
CA VAL A 97 10.31 -8.17 -16.44
C VAL A 97 11.48 -9.11 -16.76
N GLN A 98 11.19 -10.37 -17.13
CA GLN A 98 12.22 -11.34 -17.51
C GLN A 98 13.03 -10.90 -18.73
N GLU A 99 12.41 -10.20 -19.69
CA GLU A 99 13.11 -9.63 -20.82
C GLU A 99 14.04 -8.48 -20.39
N GLN A 100 13.59 -7.60 -19.49
CA GLN A 100 14.43 -6.53 -18.95
C GLN A 100 15.63 -7.08 -18.17
N GLU A 101 15.45 -8.13 -17.36
CA GLU A 101 16.55 -8.79 -16.64
C GLU A 101 17.61 -9.36 -17.59
N LYS A 102 17.19 -9.99 -18.70
CA LYS A 102 18.10 -10.52 -19.72
C LYS A 102 18.90 -9.42 -20.40
N LEU A 103 18.24 -8.31 -20.76
CA LEU A 103 18.88 -7.18 -21.42
C LEU A 103 19.89 -6.49 -20.50
N ASN A 104 19.56 -6.37 -19.21
CA ASN A 104 20.45 -5.78 -18.22
C ASN A 104 21.69 -6.66 -17.95
N CYS A 105 21.54 -7.98 -17.97
CA CYS A 105 22.64 -8.95 -17.86
C CYS A 105 23.66 -8.87 -19.02
N VAL A 106 23.23 -8.50 -20.24
CA VAL A 106 24.12 -8.41 -21.42
C VAL A 106 24.98 -7.13 -21.41
N THR A 107 24.60 -6.12 -20.64
CA THR A 107 25.25 -4.80 -20.65
C THR A 107 26.28 -4.63 -19.51
N THR A 108 26.46 -5.64 -18.67
CA THR A 108 27.44 -5.67 -17.56
C THR A 108 28.67 -6.49 -17.95
#